data_AF-A0A3A8YB27-F1
#
_entry.id   AF-A0A3A8YB27-F1
#
_cell.length_a   1.000
_cell.length_b   1.000
_cell.length_c   1.000
_cell.angle_alpha   90.00
_cell.angle_beta   90.00
_cell.angle_gamma   90.00
#
_symmetry.space_group_name_H-M   'P 1'
#
loop_
_entity.id
_entity.type
_entity.pdbx_description
1 polymer ?
#
loop_
_entity_poly.entity_id
_entity_poly.type
_entity_poly.pdbx_seq_one_letter_code
_entity_poly.pdbx_strand_id
1 'polypeptide(L)'
;MKLRDFKNKEIGTIQIDWKKIEEHMGFAIHKDLKDFYSRDAGKDIKGIVNFTAEKFVVKTGDERNDTWFSFNSCEGKVEYTLELLSKNPKYAVDAIDYVFSEWTGGNDFGHRACIGQFYFNIGEILILFNNDTGKIEWIDCGYGYFDIYEENPNGILANSIQEFLDKF
;
A
#
# COMPACT_ATOMS: atom_id res chain seq x y z
N MET A 1 3.79 11.24 11.13
CA MET A 1 3.14 10.70 12.34
C MET A 1 3.84 9.41 12.76
N LYS A 2 3.81 8.98 14.02
CA LYS A 2 4.34 7.64 14.38
C LYS A 2 3.26 6.58 14.15
N LEU A 3 3.66 5.42 13.63
CA LEU A 3 2.73 4.32 13.34
C LEU A 3 1.95 3.84 14.57
N ARG A 4 2.61 3.75 15.73
CA ARG A 4 1.95 3.38 17.00
C ARG A 4 0.77 4.30 17.32
N ASP A 5 0.91 5.60 17.09
CA ASP A 5 -0.15 6.57 17.36
C ASP A 5 -1.30 6.40 16.38
N PHE A 6 -0.99 6.13 15.11
CA PHE A 6 -1.98 5.83 14.07
C PHE A 6 -2.82 4.58 14.39
N LYS A 7 -2.16 3.48 14.81
CA LYS A 7 -2.83 2.21 15.14
C LYS A 7 -3.85 2.36 16.28
N ASN A 8 -3.62 3.31 17.18
CA ASN A 8 -4.51 3.60 18.32
C ASN A 8 -5.67 4.54 17.98
N LYS A 9 -5.71 5.12 16.77
CA LYS A 9 -6.83 5.96 16.35
C LYS A 9 -8.04 5.12 15.99
N GLU A 10 -9.21 5.64 16.37
CA GLU A 10 -10.50 5.04 16.07
C GLU A 10 -10.81 5.14 14.58
N ILE A 11 -11.32 4.05 14.02
CA ILE A 11 -11.83 4.01 12.63
C ILE A 11 -13.03 4.95 12.52
N GLY A 12 -13.12 5.72 11.44
CA GLY A 12 -14.19 6.71 11.27
C GLY A 12 -13.96 8.05 11.95
N THR A 13 -12.77 8.29 12.53
CA THR A 13 -12.39 9.62 13.08
C THR A 13 -12.50 10.71 12.01
N ILE A 14 -12.09 10.41 10.78
CA ILE A 14 -12.23 11.28 9.61
C ILE A 14 -13.49 10.87 8.84
N GLN A 15 -14.40 11.82 8.65
CA GLN A 15 -15.60 11.63 7.87
C GLN A 15 -15.30 11.83 6.38
N ILE A 16 -15.41 10.76 5.61
CA ILE A 16 -15.16 10.72 4.17
C ILE A 16 -16.45 10.28 3.48
N ASP A 17 -16.87 11.01 2.46
CA ASP A 17 -18.04 10.65 1.65
C ASP A 17 -17.66 9.55 0.65
N TRP A 18 -17.60 8.33 1.17
CA TRP A 18 -17.27 7.14 0.37
C TRP A 18 -18.27 6.89 -0.75
N LYS A 19 -19.54 7.25 -0.55
CA LYS A 19 -20.56 7.08 -1.59
C LYS A 19 -20.21 7.93 -2.81
N LYS A 20 -19.86 9.21 -2.60
CA LYS A 20 -19.43 10.10 -3.69
C LYS A 20 -18.17 9.59 -4.38
N ILE A 21 -17.22 9.05 -3.62
CA ILE A 21 -15.98 8.48 -4.16
C ILE A 21 -16.29 7.25 -5.03
N GLU A 22 -17.09 6.32 -4.53
CA GLU A 22 -17.47 5.10 -5.27
C GLU A 22 -18.27 5.40 -6.53
N GLU A 23 -19.16 6.40 -6.49
CA GLU A 23 -19.86 6.91 -7.68
C GLU A 23 -18.90 7.49 -8.73
N HIS A 24 -17.81 8.14 -8.29
CA HIS A 24 -16.78 8.70 -9.17
C HIS A 24 -15.87 7.61 -9.75
N MET A 25 -15.37 6.71 -8.90
CA MET A 25 -14.45 5.63 -9.28
C MET A 25 -15.13 4.58 -10.16
N GLY A 26 -16.45 4.42 -10.06
CA GLY A 26 -17.21 3.41 -10.80
C GLY A 26 -17.12 2.00 -10.20
N PHE A 27 -16.52 1.85 -9.02
CA PHE A 27 -16.43 0.60 -8.27
C PHE A 27 -16.49 0.85 -6.75
N ALA A 28 -16.79 -0.21 -5.99
CA ALA A 28 -16.85 -0.14 -4.54
C ALA A 28 -15.45 -0.15 -3.93
N ILE A 29 -15.19 0.75 -2.98
CA ILE A 29 -13.94 0.78 -2.22
C ILE A 29 -14.02 -0.25 -1.09
N HIS A 30 -12.98 -1.09 -0.98
CA HIS A 30 -12.88 -2.13 0.02
C HIS A 30 -12.91 -1.53 1.43
N LYS A 31 -13.60 -2.21 2.35
CA LYS A 31 -13.80 -1.74 3.73
C LYS A 31 -12.48 -1.42 4.43
N ASP A 32 -11.48 -2.30 4.31
CA ASP A 32 -10.17 -2.10 4.96
C ASP A 32 -9.49 -0.79 4.53
N LEU A 33 -9.57 -0.42 3.24
CA LEU A 33 -9.00 0.84 2.77
C LEU A 33 -9.77 2.05 3.32
N LYS A 34 -11.10 1.94 3.39
CA LYS A 34 -11.94 2.96 4.05
C LYS A 34 -11.58 3.11 5.52
N ASP A 35 -11.38 2.00 6.22
CA ASP A 35 -11.01 1.98 7.63
C ASP A 35 -9.62 2.58 7.84
N PHE A 36 -8.66 2.31 6.95
CA PHE A 36 -7.32 2.88 6.99
C PHE A 36 -7.37 4.41 6.87
N TYR A 37 -7.98 4.94 5.81
CA TYR A 37 -8.02 6.38 5.56
C TYR A 37 -8.97 7.15 6.47
N SER A 38 -9.94 6.49 7.12
CA SER A 38 -10.82 7.14 8.07
C SER A 38 -10.23 7.27 9.48
N ARG A 39 -9.07 6.65 9.79
CA ARG A 39 -8.39 6.81 11.09
C ARG A 39 -7.73 8.17 11.25
N ASP A 40 -7.04 8.64 10.22
CA ASP A 40 -6.36 9.93 10.26
C ASP A 40 -6.05 10.46 8.86
N ALA A 41 -5.76 11.77 8.79
CA ALA A 41 -5.42 12.46 7.57
C ALA A 41 -4.30 13.49 7.79
N GLY A 42 -3.58 13.81 6.73
CA GLY A 42 -2.65 14.93 6.65
C GLY A 42 -1.21 14.54 6.48
N LYS A 43 -0.53 14.19 7.57
CA LYS A 43 0.91 13.89 7.54
C LYS A 43 1.12 12.40 7.43
N ASP A 44 1.86 11.99 6.40
CA ASP A 44 2.29 10.61 6.22
C ASP A 44 2.92 10.01 7.48
N ILE A 45 2.79 8.70 7.56
CA ILE A 45 3.44 7.90 8.59
C ILE A 45 4.80 7.53 8.05
N LYS A 46 5.87 7.95 8.73
CA LYS A 46 7.24 7.67 8.32
C LYS A 46 7.99 7.02 9.47
N GLY A 47 8.85 6.06 9.18
CA GLY A 47 9.64 5.37 10.19
C GLY A 47 10.71 4.47 9.61
N ILE A 48 11.36 3.74 10.51
CA ILE A 48 12.32 2.68 10.18
C ILE A 48 11.79 1.38 10.76
N VAL A 49 11.84 0.31 9.98
CA VAL A 49 11.50 -1.05 10.43
C VAL A 49 12.69 -1.98 10.21
N ASN A 50 12.81 -3.02 11.04
CA ASN A 50 13.72 -4.12 10.74
C ASN A 50 13.00 -5.12 9.83
N PHE A 51 13.20 -4.98 8.52
CA PHE A 51 12.58 -5.79 7.49
C PHE A 51 13.35 -7.10 7.29
N THR A 52 12.63 -8.22 7.25
CA THR A 52 13.13 -9.53 6.78
C THR A 52 12.08 -10.15 5.88
N ALA A 53 12.48 -10.89 4.84
CA ALA A 53 11.55 -11.54 3.93
C ALA A 53 10.65 -12.54 4.70
N GLU A 54 11.19 -13.25 5.68
CA GLU A 54 10.43 -14.16 6.54
C GLU A 54 9.25 -13.47 7.24
N LYS A 55 9.44 -12.23 7.71
CA LYS A 55 8.41 -11.48 8.42
C LYS A 55 7.41 -10.83 7.46
N PHE A 56 7.93 -10.23 6.40
CA PHE A 56 7.14 -9.35 5.53
C PHE A 56 6.55 -10.03 4.31
N VAL A 57 7.17 -11.05 3.73
CA VAL A 57 6.70 -11.69 2.50
C VAL A 57 5.83 -12.89 2.80
N VAL A 58 4.63 -12.92 2.23
CA VAL A 58 3.78 -14.11 2.23
C VAL A 58 4.18 -14.97 1.04
N LYS A 59 4.63 -16.20 1.30
CA LYS A 59 5.05 -17.13 0.25
C LYS A 59 3.88 -17.51 -0.66
N THR A 60 4.07 -17.32 -1.96
CA THR A 60 3.09 -17.62 -3.01
C THR A 60 3.42 -18.91 -3.75
N GLY A 61 4.66 -19.40 -3.63
CA GLY A 61 5.19 -20.50 -4.44
C GLY A 61 5.97 -20.01 -5.68
N ASP A 62 5.96 -18.71 -5.98
CA ASP A 62 6.86 -18.11 -6.95
C ASP A 62 8.22 -17.86 -6.29
N GLU A 63 9.17 -18.76 -6.51
CA GLU A 63 10.49 -18.71 -5.87
C GLU A 63 11.24 -17.39 -6.16
N ARG A 64 11.10 -16.82 -7.36
CA ARG A 64 11.78 -15.57 -7.73
C ARG A 64 11.31 -14.43 -6.84
N ASN A 65 10.00 -14.30 -6.70
CA ASN A 65 9.40 -13.20 -5.98
C ASN A 65 9.40 -13.43 -4.46
N ASP A 66 9.17 -14.67 -4.00
CA ASP A 66 9.21 -15.04 -2.59
C ASP A 66 10.60 -14.83 -1.95
N THR A 67 11.67 -14.84 -2.75
CA THR A 67 13.07 -14.67 -2.29
C THR A 67 13.70 -13.34 -2.72
N TRP A 68 12.96 -12.46 -3.39
CA TRP A 68 13.53 -11.29 -4.06
C TRP A 68 14.32 -10.36 -3.12
N PHE A 69 13.78 -10.06 -1.93
CA PHE A 69 14.44 -9.18 -0.96
C PHE A 69 15.73 -9.77 -0.37
N SER A 70 15.74 -11.08 -0.11
CA SER A 70 16.90 -11.76 0.44
C SER A 70 17.98 -11.98 -0.63
N PHE A 71 17.58 -12.33 -1.85
CA PHE A 71 18.47 -12.43 -3.02
C PHE A 71 19.23 -11.12 -3.26
N ASN A 72 18.54 -9.98 -3.19
CA ASN A 72 19.16 -8.67 -3.38
C ASN A 72 19.88 -8.12 -2.13
N SER A 73 19.92 -8.88 -1.02
CA SER A 73 20.56 -8.46 0.23
C SER A 73 20.02 -7.13 0.78
N CYS A 74 18.70 -6.96 0.75
CA CYS A 74 17.99 -5.72 1.13
C CYS A 74 17.39 -5.77 2.54
N GLU A 75 17.56 -6.86 3.28
CA GLU A 75 17.03 -7.01 4.63
C GLU A 75 17.78 -6.14 5.66
N GLY A 76 17.11 -5.81 6.77
CA GLY A 76 17.66 -5.00 7.86
C GLY A 76 16.85 -3.73 8.10
N LYS A 77 17.53 -2.62 8.43
CA LYS A 77 16.86 -1.34 8.73
C LYS A 77 16.43 -0.66 7.44
N VAL A 78 15.12 -0.60 7.23
CA VAL A 78 14.50 -0.05 6.02
C VAL A 78 13.60 1.11 6.40
N GLU A 79 13.76 2.23 5.72
CA GLU A 79 12.84 3.36 5.86
C GLU A 79 11.52 3.06 5.14
N TYR A 80 10.41 3.55 5.68
CA TYR A 80 9.11 3.41 5.06
C TYR A 80 8.30 4.70 5.16
N THR A 81 7.41 4.88 4.19
CA THR A 81 6.33 5.86 4.22
C THR A 81 5.01 5.13 3.99
N LEU A 82 4.00 5.40 4.82
CA LEU A 82 2.59 5.11 4.51
C LEU A 82 1.88 6.45 4.28
N GLU A 83 1.25 6.56 3.12
CA GLU A 83 0.66 7.79 2.61
C GLU A 83 -0.78 7.91 3.12
N LEU A 84 -1.10 9.06 3.72
CA LEU A 84 -2.44 9.34 4.23
C LEU A 84 -3.11 10.40 3.36
N LEU A 85 -4.45 10.38 3.29
CA LEU A 85 -5.18 11.41 2.57
C LEU A 85 -4.94 12.80 3.19
N SER A 86 -5.09 13.83 2.36
CA SER A 86 -5.08 15.21 2.84
C SER A 86 -6.15 15.46 3.91
N LYS A 87 -5.88 16.35 4.87
CA LYS A 87 -6.86 16.76 5.90
C LYS A 87 -8.08 17.45 5.34
N ASN A 88 -8.04 17.93 4.10
CA ASN A 88 -9.17 18.61 3.51
C ASN A 88 -10.08 17.57 2.81
N PRO A 89 -11.24 17.23 3.39
CA PRO A 89 -12.14 16.22 2.83
C PRO A 89 -12.71 16.62 1.45
N LYS A 90 -12.66 17.91 1.08
CA LYS A 90 -13.07 18.36 -0.26
C LYS A 90 -12.20 17.78 -1.37
N TYR A 91 -10.96 17.38 -1.05
CA TYR A 91 -10.02 16.76 -1.98
C TYR A 91 -9.95 15.24 -1.81
N ALA A 92 -10.87 14.62 -1.05
CA ALA A 92 -10.84 13.19 -0.83
C ALA A 92 -11.07 12.40 -2.13
N VAL A 93 -11.88 12.91 -3.06
CA VAL A 93 -12.06 12.29 -4.38
C VAL A 93 -10.75 12.33 -5.17
N ASP A 94 -10.18 13.51 -5.36
CA ASP A 94 -8.91 13.67 -6.10
C ASP A 94 -7.75 12.88 -5.46
N ALA A 95 -7.70 12.83 -4.12
CA ALA A 95 -6.69 12.08 -3.40
C ALA A 95 -6.87 10.56 -3.54
N ILE A 96 -8.12 10.08 -3.59
CA ILE A 96 -8.39 8.66 -3.87
C ILE A 96 -8.07 8.34 -5.32
N ASP A 97 -8.49 9.17 -6.27
CA ASP A 97 -8.14 8.99 -7.69
C ASP A 97 -6.61 8.89 -7.86
N TYR A 98 -5.87 9.81 -7.23
CA TYR A 98 -4.41 9.82 -7.26
C TYR A 98 -3.77 8.51 -6.77
N VAL A 99 -4.22 7.95 -5.64
CA VAL A 99 -3.61 6.70 -5.13
C VAL A 99 -3.91 5.50 -6.01
N PHE A 100 -5.00 5.52 -6.79
CA PHE A 100 -5.32 4.46 -7.76
C PHE A 100 -4.65 4.68 -9.13
N SER A 101 -4.32 5.91 -9.52
CA SER A 101 -3.90 6.20 -10.90
C SER A 101 -2.45 6.65 -11.06
N GLU A 102 -1.90 7.50 -10.18
CA GLU A 102 -0.65 8.22 -10.49
C GLU A 102 0.57 7.29 -10.63
N TRP A 103 0.71 6.34 -9.70
CA TRP A 103 1.87 5.45 -9.64
C TRP A 103 1.96 4.49 -10.83
N THR A 104 0.89 4.36 -11.61
CA THR A 104 0.81 3.42 -12.74
C THR A 104 1.54 3.92 -13.98
N GLY A 105 1.87 5.22 -14.07
CA GLY A 105 2.39 5.84 -15.29
C GLY A 105 1.43 5.77 -16.48
N GLY A 106 0.12 5.63 -16.22
CA GLY A 106 -0.94 5.51 -17.22
C GLY A 106 -1.27 4.08 -17.66
N ASN A 107 -0.73 3.06 -16.97
CA ASN A 107 -1.05 1.66 -17.23
C ASN A 107 -2.21 1.16 -16.36
N ASP A 108 -2.88 0.10 -16.79
CA ASP A 108 -3.94 -0.54 -15.99
C ASP A 108 -3.33 -1.57 -15.03
N PHE A 109 -3.38 -1.27 -13.73
CA PHE A 109 -2.98 -2.17 -12.63
C PHE A 109 -4.19 -2.71 -11.85
N GLY A 110 -5.39 -2.65 -12.45
CA GLY A 110 -6.64 -2.98 -11.79
C GLY A 110 -6.96 -2.02 -10.64
N HIS A 111 -7.78 -2.47 -9.69
CA HIS A 111 -8.17 -1.66 -8.54
C HIS A 111 -7.11 -1.69 -7.43
N ARG A 112 -5.87 -1.28 -7.74
CA ARG A 112 -4.77 -1.23 -6.77
C ARG A 112 -4.46 0.20 -6.36
N ALA A 113 -4.58 0.47 -5.06
CA ALA A 113 -4.20 1.75 -4.48
C ALA A 113 -2.76 1.69 -3.98
N CYS A 114 -1.89 2.62 -4.38
CA CYS A 114 -0.61 2.82 -3.73
C CYS A 114 -0.84 3.49 -2.37
N ILE A 115 -0.48 2.80 -1.30
CA ILE A 115 -0.68 3.27 0.09
C ILE A 115 0.63 3.65 0.77
N GLY A 116 1.75 3.54 0.07
CA GLY A 116 3.07 3.84 0.61
C GLY A 116 4.20 3.15 -0.13
N GLN A 117 5.36 3.14 0.51
CA GLN A 117 6.60 2.65 -0.07
C GLN A 117 7.64 2.29 1.00
N PHE A 118 8.48 1.32 0.68
CA PHE A 118 9.72 1.02 1.38
C PHE A 118 10.90 1.58 0.58
N TYR A 119 11.89 2.12 1.29
CA TYR A 119 13.13 2.64 0.71
C TYR A 119 14.27 1.67 1.04
N PHE A 120 14.58 0.79 0.09
CA PHE A 120 15.70 -0.13 0.20
C PHE A 120 16.96 0.48 -0.40
N ASN A 121 18.11 -0.12 -0.13
CA ASN A 121 19.40 0.27 -0.71
C ASN A 121 19.46 0.16 -2.25
N ILE A 122 18.52 -0.56 -2.86
CA ILE A 122 18.45 -0.79 -4.31
C ILE A 122 17.35 0.02 -5.00
N GLY A 123 16.53 0.77 -4.25
CA GLY A 123 15.44 1.56 -4.79
C GLY A 123 14.18 1.58 -3.94
N GLU A 124 13.14 2.18 -4.50
CA GLU A 124 11.82 2.32 -3.91
C GLU A 124 10.94 1.12 -4.30
N ILE A 125 10.33 0.49 -3.31
CA ILE A 125 9.36 -0.59 -3.50
C ILE A 125 8.00 -0.08 -3.05
N LEU A 126 7.04 -0.04 -3.97
CA LEU A 126 5.70 0.46 -3.65
C LEU A 126 4.92 -0.58 -2.85
N ILE A 127 4.11 -0.09 -1.92
CA ILE A 127 3.18 -0.85 -1.11
C ILE A 127 1.78 -0.61 -1.68
N LEU A 128 1.19 -1.67 -2.24
CA LEU A 128 -0.11 -1.60 -2.89
C LEU A 128 -1.17 -2.27 -2.02
N PHE A 129 -2.36 -1.68 -1.99
CA PHE A 129 -3.56 -2.31 -1.48
C PHE A 129 -4.41 -2.79 -2.65
N ASN A 130 -4.67 -4.10 -2.71
CA ASN A 130 -5.55 -4.68 -3.71
C ASN A 130 -7.01 -4.54 -3.25
N ASN A 131 -7.78 -3.68 -3.92
CA ASN A 131 -9.17 -3.40 -3.57
C ASN A 131 -10.10 -4.60 -3.77
N ASP A 132 -9.77 -5.50 -4.68
CA ASP A 132 -10.62 -6.66 -4.97
C ASP A 132 -10.41 -7.78 -3.94
N THR A 133 -9.20 -7.91 -3.38
CA THR A 133 -8.86 -9.00 -2.45
C THR A 133 -8.59 -8.57 -1.01
N GLY A 134 -8.41 -7.27 -0.76
CA GLY A 134 -8.02 -6.72 0.55
C GLY A 134 -6.54 -6.97 0.94
N LYS A 135 -5.74 -7.54 0.03
CA LYS A 135 -4.35 -7.92 0.32
C LYS A 135 -3.41 -6.73 0.20
N ILE A 136 -2.32 -6.78 0.94
CA ILE A 136 -1.18 -5.87 0.75
C ILE A 136 -0.17 -6.56 -0.13
N GLU A 137 0.24 -5.84 -1.15
CA GLU A 137 1.04 -6.29 -2.26
C GLU A 137 2.26 -5.38 -2.40
N TRP A 138 3.29 -5.85 -3.10
CA TRP A 138 4.48 -5.04 -3.38
C TRP A 138 4.88 -5.11 -4.85
N ILE A 139 5.44 -4.02 -5.34
CA ILE A 139 5.94 -3.93 -6.72
C ILE A 139 7.26 -3.16 -6.76
N ASP A 140 8.19 -3.65 -7.57
CA ASP A 140 9.40 -2.94 -7.98
C ASP A 140 9.22 -2.41 -9.41
N CYS A 141 9.02 -1.10 -9.53
CA CYS A 141 8.86 -0.44 -10.84
C CYS A 141 10.18 -0.25 -11.60
N GLY A 142 11.33 -0.39 -10.93
CA GLY A 142 12.67 -0.20 -11.52
C GLY A 142 13.24 -1.46 -12.16
N TYR A 143 12.92 -2.63 -11.63
CA TYR A 143 13.39 -3.94 -12.14
C TYR A 143 12.28 -4.86 -12.65
N GLY A 144 11.01 -4.42 -12.59
CA GLY A 144 9.87 -5.13 -13.14
C GLY A 144 9.83 -5.07 -14.67
N TYR A 145 9.92 -6.23 -15.31
CA TYR A 145 9.54 -6.39 -16.72
C TYR A 145 8.08 -6.84 -16.72
N PHE A 146 7.17 -5.94 -17.09
CA PHE A 146 5.73 -6.21 -17.13
C PHE A 146 5.33 -6.54 -18.57
N ASP A 147 5.44 -7.81 -18.97
CA ASP A 147 4.93 -8.27 -20.27
C ASP A 147 3.39 -8.43 -20.24
N ILE A 148 2.84 -8.83 -19.09
CA ILE A 148 1.40 -9.04 -18.86
C ILE A 148 1.04 -8.37 -17.54
N TYR A 149 0.37 -7.21 -17.61
CA TYR A 149 0.05 -6.39 -16.44
C TYR A 149 -0.92 -7.09 -15.45
N GLU A 150 -1.65 -8.11 -15.92
CA GLU A 150 -2.56 -8.92 -15.11
C GLU A 150 -1.84 -9.88 -14.14
N GLU A 151 -0.53 -10.12 -14.32
CA GLU A 151 0.30 -10.95 -13.41
C GLU A 151 0.89 -10.14 -12.24
N ASN A 152 0.58 -8.84 -12.15
CA ASN A 152 0.98 -7.98 -11.03
C ASN A 152 0.09 -8.22 -9.81
N PRO A 153 0.62 -8.09 -8.57
CA PRO A 153 1.92 -7.52 -8.14
C PRO A 153 3.10 -8.51 -8.18
N ASN A 154 4.33 -8.04 -7.87
CA ASN A 154 5.47 -8.94 -7.66
C ASN A 154 5.26 -9.90 -6.48
N GLY A 155 4.48 -9.54 -5.46
CA GLY A 155 4.09 -10.49 -4.42
C GLY A 155 3.21 -9.91 -3.34
N ILE A 156 2.98 -10.70 -2.29
CA ILE A 156 2.08 -10.36 -1.18
C ILE A 156 2.90 -10.05 0.08
N LEU A 157 2.61 -8.93 0.73
CA LEU A 157 3.16 -8.54 2.02
C LEU A 157 2.26 -8.95 3.20
N ALA A 158 0.94 -8.96 3.00
CA ALA A 158 -0.02 -9.37 4.03
C ALA A 158 -1.39 -9.67 3.42
N ASN A 159 -2.23 -10.42 4.13
CA ASN A 159 -3.60 -10.72 3.68
C ASN A 159 -4.63 -9.65 4.07
N SER A 160 -4.23 -8.64 4.83
CA SER A 160 -5.06 -7.48 5.20
C SER A 160 -4.19 -6.28 5.60
N ILE A 161 -4.77 -5.08 5.63
CA ILE A 161 -4.09 -3.89 6.16
C ILE A 161 -3.69 -4.12 7.62
N GLN A 162 -4.58 -4.68 8.45
CA GLN A 162 -4.28 -4.86 9.87
C GLN A 162 -3.10 -5.82 10.09
N GLU A 163 -3.08 -6.95 9.39
CA GLU A 163 -1.94 -7.89 9.43
C GLU A 163 -0.64 -7.17 9.02
N PHE A 164 -0.67 -6.35 7.97
CA PHE A 164 0.49 -5.58 7.55
C PHE A 164 0.98 -4.59 8.62
N LEU A 165 0.07 -3.83 9.22
CA LEU A 165 0.41 -2.86 10.28
C LEU A 165 0.96 -3.56 11.55
N ASP A 166 0.63 -4.83 11.77
CA ASP A 166 1.14 -5.63 12.89
C ASP A 166 2.55 -6.19 12.64
N LYS A 167 3.07 -6.09 11.41
CA LYS A 167 4.46 -6.43 11.08
C LYS A 167 5.47 -5.32 11.40
N PHE A 168 5.02 -4.14 11.82
CA PHE A 168 5.89 -3.05 12.26
C PHE A 168 6.03 -3.02 13.79
#